data_AF-A0A1F7QHK1-F1
#
_entry.id   AF-A0A1F7QHK1-F1
#
_cell.length_a   1.000
_cell.length_b   1.000
_cell.length_c   1.000
_cell.angle_alpha   90.00
_cell.angle_beta   90.00
_cell.angle_gamma   90.00
#
_symmetry.space_group_name_H-M   'P 1'
#
loop_
_entity.id
_entity.type
_entity.pdbx_description
1 polymer ?
#
loop_
_entity_poly.entity_id
_entity_poly.type
_entity_poly.pdbx_seq_one_letter_code
_entity_poly.pdbx_strand_id
1 'polypeptide(L)'
;MMRHDAGGRVTEVGARTRTIPPALRRALQHRDRGCRFPGCGLPFGQGHHLRHWAHGGPTTLSNLALLCRRHHRAVHEEGYQVERQPDGELLFRRPDGRLLPAVPPPAAIPADPVHALRARHEAQGLRLHPRTAMPGWLGEGLDVGYAIDVLHPLAMVSSSGRDRREGGHP
;
A
#
# COMPACT_ATOMS: atom_id res chain seq x y z
N MET A 1 22.94 23.41 -12.60
CA MET A 1 22.45 24.16 -13.77
C MET A 1 20.98 24.46 -13.53
N MET A 2 20.59 25.73 -13.59
CA MET A 2 19.18 26.13 -13.57
C MET A 2 18.87 26.71 -14.95
N ARG A 3 17.76 26.28 -15.56
CA ARG A 3 17.25 26.86 -16.82
C ARG A 3 16.04 27.69 -16.50
N HIS A 4 15.88 28.79 -17.24
CA HIS A 4 14.77 29.71 -17.13
C HIS A 4 14.04 29.79 -18.47
N ASP A 5 12.75 30.14 -18.44
CA ASP A 5 12.02 30.56 -19.64
C ASP A 5 12.38 32.00 -20.03
N ALA A 6 11.81 32.47 -21.15
CA ALA A 6 12.00 33.84 -21.65
C ALA A 6 11.53 34.93 -20.66
N GLY A 7 10.67 34.58 -19.69
CA GLY A 7 10.19 35.47 -18.63
C GLY A 7 10.98 35.37 -17.33
N GLY A 8 12.08 34.60 -17.30
CA GLY A 8 12.95 34.45 -16.12
C GLY A 8 12.45 33.45 -15.08
N ARG A 9 11.34 32.72 -15.32
CA ARG A 9 10.89 31.67 -14.39
C ARG A 9 11.76 30.43 -14.55
N VAL A 10 12.17 29.83 -13.44
CA VAL A 10 12.94 28.58 -13.45
C VAL A 10 12.08 27.46 -14.06
N THR A 11 12.52 26.91 -15.19
CA THR A 11 11.87 25.78 -15.87
C THR A 11 12.49 24.44 -15.48
N GLU A 12 13.78 24.42 -15.16
CA GLU A 12 14.49 23.19 -14.83
C GLU A 12 15.63 23.44 -13.85
N VAL A 13 15.82 22.50 -12.92
CA VAL A 13 16.95 22.48 -11.99
C VAL A 13 17.63 21.13 -12.13
N GLY A 14 18.95 21.12 -12.35
CA GLY A 14 19.72 19.89 -12.47
C GLY A 14 21.18 19.98 -12.05
N ALA A 15 21.82 18.82 -11.95
CA ALA A 15 23.20 18.62 -11.54
C ALA A 15 23.90 17.62 -12.47
N ARG A 16 25.23 17.74 -12.58
CA ARG A 16 26.08 16.80 -13.35
C ARG A 16 26.54 15.59 -12.51
N THR A 17 26.08 15.50 -11.27
CA THR A 17 26.45 14.45 -10.32
C THR A 17 25.37 13.37 -10.26
N ARG A 18 25.75 12.12 -9.98
CA ARG A 18 24.80 11.05 -9.65
C ARG A 18 24.04 11.36 -8.36
N THR A 19 24.77 11.79 -7.33
CA THR A 19 24.20 12.17 -6.04
C THR A 19 23.36 13.43 -6.20
N ILE A 20 22.12 13.37 -5.72
CA ILE A 20 21.15 14.47 -5.76
C ILE A 20 21.59 15.56 -4.78
N PRO A 21 21.92 16.78 -5.25
CA PRO A 21 22.38 17.84 -4.35
C PRO A 21 21.27 18.33 -3.40
N PRO A 22 21.62 18.91 -2.24
CA PRO A 22 20.64 19.36 -1.24
C PRO A 22 19.56 20.30 -1.77
N ALA A 23 19.90 21.24 -2.67
CA ALA A 23 18.93 22.15 -3.27
C ALA A 23 17.88 21.41 -4.11
N LEU A 24 18.32 20.45 -4.93
CA LEU A 24 17.42 19.63 -5.74
C LEU A 24 16.59 18.67 -4.88
N ARG A 25 17.19 18.16 -3.80
CA ARG A 25 16.49 17.37 -2.79
C ARG A 25 15.34 18.13 -2.12
N ARG A 26 15.55 19.40 -1.76
CA ARG A 26 14.49 20.27 -1.22
C ARG A 26 13.37 20.53 -2.23
N ALA A 27 13.73 20.82 -3.49
CA ALA A 27 12.75 21.00 -4.56
C ALA A 27 11.90 19.73 -4.77
N LEU A 28 12.52 18.54 -4.72
CA LEU A 28 11.81 17.27 -4.76
C LEU A 28 10.83 17.10 -3.60
N GLN A 29 11.27 17.37 -2.37
CA GLN A 29 10.40 17.27 -1.18
C GLN A 29 9.19 18.19 -1.29
N HIS A 30 9.39 19.42 -1.77
CA HIS A 30 8.30 20.38 -1.94
C HIS A 30 7.30 19.93 -3.02
N ARG A 31 7.79 19.47 -4.18
CA ARG A 31 6.94 19.03 -5.29
C ARG A 31 6.20 17.73 -4.98
N ASP A 32 6.91 16.75 -4.41
CA ASP A 32 6.40 15.38 -4.30
C ASP A 32 5.65 15.11 -3.00
N ARG A 33 5.90 15.91 -1.93
CA ARG A 33 5.25 15.81 -0.61
C ARG A 33 5.28 14.42 0.05
N GLY A 34 6.11 13.50 -0.44
CA GLY A 34 6.21 12.13 0.03
C GLY A 34 6.56 11.16 -1.09
N CYS A 35 6.41 9.87 -0.82
CA CYS A 35 6.54 8.84 -1.85
C CYS A 35 5.42 8.98 -2.88
N ARG A 36 5.78 9.11 -4.17
CA ARG A 36 4.80 9.26 -5.26
C ARG A 36 4.20 7.95 -5.78
N PHE A 37 4.59 6.81 -5.22
CA PHE A 37 4.04 5.52 -5.63
C PHE A 37 2.55 5.46 -5.25
N PRO A 38 1.65 4.98 -6.14
CA PRO A 38 0.21 4.98 -5.88
C PRO A 38 -0.13 4.25 -4.58
N GLY A 39 -0.79 4.98 -3.67
CA GLY A 39 -1.32 4.47 -2.40
C GLY A 39 -0.35 4.63 -1.23
N CYS A 40 0.87 5.12 -1.49
CA CYS A 40 1.84 5.34 -0.44
C CYS A 40 1.64 6.68 0.25
N GLY A 41 1.37 6.67 1.56
CA GLY A 41 1.30 7.87 2.39
C GLY A 41 2.61 8.23 3.12
N LEU A 42 3.72 7.57 2.80
CA LEU A 42 4.98 7.80 3.53
C LEU A 42 5.58 9.18 3.15
N PRO A 43 5.82 10.08 4.13
CA PRO A 43 6.31 11.44 3.85
C PRO A 43 7.79 11.48 3.50
N PHE A 44 8.52 10.39 3.76
CA PHE A 44 9.96 10.30 3.53
C PHE A 44 10.26 9.36 2.36
N GLY A 45 11.24 9.75 1.55
CA GLY A 45 11.70 8.95 0.42
C GLY A 45 13.04 9.41 -0.11
N GLN A 46 13.66 8.57 -0.93
CA GLN A 46 14.88 8.81 -1.67
C GLN A 46 14.52 9.32 -3.06
N GLY A 47 15.37 10.16 -3.66
CA GLY A 47 15.17 10.56 -5.05
C GLY A 47 15.59 9.43 -5.99
N HIS A 48 14.67 9.04 -6.86
CA HIS A 48 14.82 8.02 -7.87
C HIS A 48 14.90 8.67 -9.26
N HIS A 49 15.86 8.24 -10.08
CA HIS A 49 15.98 8.66 -11.48
C HIS A 49 15.04 7.83 -12.37
N LEU A 50 14.07 8.46 -13.02
CA LEU A 50 13.10 7.81 -13.92
C LEU A 50 13.80 7.14 -15.10
N ARG A 51 14.61 7.91 -15.84
CA ARG A 51 15.68 7.36 -16.66
C ARG A 51 16.89 7.18 -15.76
N HIS A 52 17.30 5.93 -15.53
CA HIS A 52 18.44 5.62 -14.67
C HIS A 52 19.69 6.41 -15.06
N TRP A 53 20.42 6.89 -14.05
CA TRP A 53 21.67 7.62 -14.26
C TRP A 53 22.72 6.79 -15.02
N ALA A 54 22.79 5.48 -14.76
CA ALA A 54 23.66 4.55 -15.48
C ALA A 54 23.34 4.45 -16.98
N HIS A 55 22.11 4.79 -17.39
CA HIS A 55 21.68 4.88 -18.78
C HIS A 55 21.68 6.34 -19.27
N GLY A 56 22.57 7.15 -18.71
CA GLY A 56 22.74 8.57 -19.06
C GLY A 56 21.62 9.48 -18.58
N GLY A 57 20.75 9.04 -17.68
CA GLY A 57 19.68 9.86 -17.11
C GLY A 57 20.21 11.08 -16.36
N PRO A 58 19.78 12.31 -16.69
CA PRO A 58 20.28 13.49 -16.03
C PRO A 58 19.75 13.60 -14.61
N THR A 59 20.52 14.19 -13.70
CA THR A 59 20.04 14.50 -12.35
C THR A 59 19.29 15.83 -12.39
N THR A 60 18.07 15.82 -12.91
CA THR A 60 17.18 16.99 -13.01
C THR A 60 15.90 16.76 -12.23
N LEU A 61 15.21 17.84 -11.85
CA LEU A 61 13.93 17.74 -11.15
C LEU A 61 12.91 16.94 -11.98
N SER A 62 12.87 17.16 -13.30
CA SER A 62 12.01 16.46 -14.27
C SER A 62 12.26 14.95 -14.31
N ASN A 63 13.53 14.52 -14.28
CA ASN A 63 13.92 13.11 -14.30
C ASN A 63 13.94 12.44 -12.92
N LEU A 64 13.57 13.15 -11.85
CA LEU A 64 13.58 12.61 -10.49
C LEU A 64 12.16 12.47 -9.93
N ALA A 65 11.97 11.51 -9.03
CA ALA A 65 10.77 11.36 -8.21
C ALA A 65 11.14 10.87 -6.80
N LEU A 66 10.38 11.25 -5.78
CA LEU A 66 10.56 10.68 -4.43
C LEU A 66 9.85 9.34 -4.29
N LEU A 67 10.60 8.33 -3.84
CA LEU A 67 10.10 7.00 -3.50
C LEU A 67 10.63 6.55 -2.14
N CYS A 68 9.80 5.94 -1.30
CA CYS A 68 10.26 5.33 -0.04
C CYS A 68 11.17 4.13 -0.34
N ARG A 69 11.93 3.63 0.64
CA ARG A 69 12.87 2.51 0.45
C ARG A 69 12.22 1.30 -0.23
N ARG A 70 11.00 0.94 0.18
CA ARG A 70 10.23 -0.18 -0.40
C ARG A 70 9.93 0.06 -1.88
N HIS A 71 9.33 1.20 -2.22
CA HIS A 71 8.94 1.47 -3.60
C HIS A 71 10.12 1.82 -4.50
N HIS A 72 11.20 2.37 -3.93
CA HIS A 72 12.46 2.55 -4.64
C HIS A 72 13.03 1.18 -5.08
N ARG A 73 13.01 0.19 -4.19
CA ARG A 73 13.37 -1.19 -4.54
C ARG A 73 12.43 -1.77 -5.60
N ALA A 74 11.12 -1.58 -5.43
CA ALA A 74 10.13 -2.11 -6.36
C ALA A 74 10.38 -1.66 -7.81
N VAL A 75 10.67 -0.37 -8.02
CA VAL A 75 10.95 0.16 -9.36
C VAL A 75 12.37 -0.15 -9.86
N HIS A 76 13.32 -0.39 -8.95
CA HIS A 76 14.72 -0.62 -9.32
C HIS A 76 15.05 -2.09 -9.56
N GLU A 77 14.38 -3.01 -8.85
CA GLU A 77 14.74 -4.44 -8.80
C GLU A 77 13.56 -5.37 -9.11
N GLU A 78 12.32 -4.97 -8.81
CA GLU A 78 11.16 -5.87 -8.85
C GLU A 78 10.33 -5.73 -10.13
N GLY A 79 10.82 -4.96 -11.11
CA GLY A 79 10.22 -4.84 -12.45
C GLY A 79 9.06 -3.84 -12.56
N TYR A 80 8.76 -3.07 -11.51
CA TYR A 80 7.83 -1.96 -11.63
C TYR A 80 8.44 -0.85 -12.48
N GLN A 81 7.62 -0.23 -13.32
CA GLN A 81 8.07 0.86 -14.19
C GLN A 81 7.42 2.16 -13.74
N VAL A 82 8.16 3.25 -13.89
CA VAL A 82 7.68 4.61 -13.61
C VAL A 82 8.06 5.53 -14.75
N GLU A 83 7.09 6.30 -15.23
CA GLU A 83 7.26 7.27 -16.30
C GLU A 83 6.61 8.60 -15.89
N ARG A 84 7.19 9.73 -16.32
CA ARG A 84 6.55 11.04 -16.18
C ARG A 84 5.82 11.40 -17.45
N GLN A 85 4.53 11.65 -17.33
CA GLN A 85 3.66 12.05 -18.42
C GLN A 85 3.84 13.55 -18.77
N PRO A 86 3.38 13.99 -19.95
CA PRO A 86 3.51 15.39 -20.39
C PRO A 86 2.84 16.42 -19.47
N ASP A 87 1.80 16.02 -18.75
CA ASP A 87 1.12 16.83 -17.72
C ASP A 87 1.92 16.93 -16.41
N GLY A 88 3.03 16.20 -16.31
CA GLY A 88 3.90 16.15 -15.14
C GLY A 88 3.52 15.07 -14.13
N GLU A 89 2.45 14.32 -14.33
CA GLU A 89 2.07 13.22 -13.43
C GLU A 89 2.92 11.96 -13.65
N LEU A 90 2.96 11.09 -12.64
CA LEU A 90 3.71 9.85 -12.71
C LEU A 90 2.77 8.68 -13.00
N LEU A 91 3.10 7.96 -14.08
CA LEU A 91 2.44 6.73 -14.47
C LEU A 91 3.26 5.55 -13.97
N PHE A 92 2.63 4.64 -13.22
CA PHE A 92 3.28 3.43 -12.75
C PHE A 92 2.71 2.20 -13.43
N ARG A 93 3.58 1.26 -13.81
CA ARG A 93 3.20 -0.07 -14.32
C ARG A 93 3.72 -1.15 -13.40
N ARG A 94 2.91 -2.19 -13.26
CA ARG A 94 3.28 -3.45 -12.62
C ARG A 94 4.30 -4.21 -13.49
N PRO A 95 4.97 -5.23 -12.94
CA PRO A 95 5.90 -6.07 -13.70
C PRO A 95 5.25 -6.79 -14.90
N ASP A 96 3.93 -7.00 -14.85
CA ASP A 96 3.13 -7.56 -15.95
C ASP A 96 2.72 -6.52 -17.02
N GLY A 97 3.22 -5.28 -16.91
CA GLY A 97 2.94 -4.18 -17.84
C GLY A 97 1.61 -3.45 -17.60
N ARG A 98 0.75 -3.95 -16.71
CA ARG A 98 -0.54 -3.33 -16.40
C ARG A 98 -0.34 -2.04 -15.62
N LEU A 99 -1.17 -1.04 -15.91
CA LEU A 99 -1.17 0.23 -15.19
C LEU A 99 -1.58 0.02 -13.73
N LEU A 100 -0.86 0.64 -12.81
CA LEU A 100 -1.36 0.80 -11.45
C LEU A 100 -2.45 1.89 -11.47
N PRO A 101 -3.65 1.58 -10.96
CA PRO A 101 -4.71 2.57 -10.89
C PRO A 101 -4.30 3.71 -9.96
N ALA A 102 -4.83 4.90 -10.25
CA ALA A 102 -4.76 6.01 -9.32
C ALA A 102 -5.41 5.62 -8.00
N VAL A 103 -4.88 6.15 -6.88
CA VAL A 103 -5.51 5.95 -5.57
C VAL A 103 -6.87 6.63 -5.62
N PRO A 104 -7.98 5.92 -5.33
CA PRO A 104 -9.25 6.59 -5.18
C PRO A 104 -9.14 7.63 -4.06
N PRO A 105 -9.82 8.79 -4.18
CA PRO A 105 -9.84 9.76 -3.11
C PRO A 105 -10.34 9.08 -1.82
N PRO A 106 -9.81 9.47 -0.64
CA PRO A 106 -10.31 8.96 0.63
C PRO A 106 -11.83 9.15 0.69
N ALA A 107 -12.55 8.13 1.17
CA ALA A 107 -13.97 8.25 1.39
C ALA A 107 -14.24 9.40 2.38
N ALA A 108 -15.30 10.17 2.12
CA ALA A 108 -15.73 11.20 3.06
C ALA A 108 -16.07 10.54 4.40
N ILE A 109 -15.44 11.02 5.47
CA ILE A 109 -15.73 10.56 6.82
C ILE A 109 -16.93 11.38 7.32
N PRO A 110 -18.06 10.75 7.70
CA PRO A 110 -19.21 11.46 8.25
C PRO A 110 -18.83 12.25 9.51
N ALA A 111 -19.57 13.32 9.81
CA ALA A 111 -19.35 14.14 11.00
C ALA A 111 -19.44 13.32 12.30
N ASP A 112 -20.36 12.35 12.34
CA ASP A 112 -20.42 11.31 13.38
C ASP A 112 -20.10 9.93 12.76
N PRO A 113 -18.81 9.55 12.69
CA PRO A 113 -18.40 8.31 12.05
C PRO A 113 -18.82 7.08 12.84
N VAL A 114 -18.95 7.19 14.17
CA VAL A 114 -19.34 6.07 15.03
C VAL A 114 -20.81 5.74 14.84
N HIS A 115 -21.67 6.76 14.83
CA HIS A 115 -23.09 6.56 14.58
C HIS A 115 -23.34 6.00 13.18
N ALA A 116 -22.72 6.59 12.14
CA ALA A 116 -22.84 6.10 10.76
C ALA A 116 -22.39 4.65 10.62
N LEU A 117 -21.31 4.26 11.29
CA LEU A 117 -20.82 2.88 11.28
C LEU A 117 -21.81 1.92 11.96
N ARG A 118 -22.36 2.30 13.12
CA ARG A 118 -23.36 1.48 13.85
C ARG A 118 -24.64 1.30 13.03
N ALA A 119 -25.18 2.37 12.47
CA ALA A 119 -26.38 2.31 11.62
C ALA A 119 -26.16 1.40 10.39
N ARG A 120 -24.97 1.45 9.78
CA ARG A 120 -24.61 0.54 8.68
C ARG A 120 -24.55 -0.92 9.13
N HIS A 121 -23.97 -1.21 10.30
CA HIS A 121 -23.95 -2.57 10.85
C HIS A 121 -25.35 -3.08 11.13
N GLU A 122 -26.22 -2.26 11.74
CA GLU A 122 -27.62 -2.59 12.00
C GLU A 122 -28.38 -2.88 10.71
N ALA A 123 -28.23 -2.03 9.68
CA ALA A 123 -28.85 -2.25 8.38
C ALA A 123 -28.37 -3.53 7.68
N GLN A 124 -27.15 -3.97 7.97
CA GLN A 124 -26.58 -5.24 7.49
C GLN A 124 -26.88 -6.43 8.40
N GLY A 125 -27.61 -6.25 9.50
CA GLY A 125 -27.88 -7.29 10.49
C GLY A 125 -26.64 -7.73 11.28
N LEU A 126 -25.55 -6.96 11.25
CA LEU A 126 -24.30 -7.28 11.93
C LEU A 126 -24.40 -6.88 13.41
N ARG A 127 -24.53 -7.87 14.28
CA ARG A 127 -24.53 -7.65 15.74
C ARG A 127 -23.11 -7.72 16.29
N LEU A 128 -22.34 -6.64 16.13
CA LEU A 128 -21.02 -6.50 16.75
C LEU A 128 -21.17 -6.06 18.21
N HIS A 129 -20.62 -6.84 19.14
CA HIS A 129 -20.60 -6.58 20.57
C HIS A 129 -19.15 -6.65 21.10
N PRO A 130 -18.88 -6.22 22.35
CA PRO A 130 -17.51 -6.18 22.88
C PRO A 130 -16.75 -7.52 22.86
N ARG A 131 -17.47 -8.64 22.76
CA ARG A 131 -16.90 -9.99 22.69
C ARG A 131 -16.79 -10.55 21.27
N THR A 132 -17.18 -9.80 20.24
CA THR A 132 -17.14 -10.31 18.85
C THR A 132 -15.73 -10.66 18.38
N ALA A 133 -14.71 -9.96 18.87
CA ALA A 133 -13.31 -10.28 18.61
C ALA A 133 -12.68 -11.17 19.69
N MET A 134 -13.43 -11.49 20.76
CA MET A 134 -12.94 -12.41 21.79
C MET A 134 -13.12 -13.84 21.27
N PRO A 135 -12.06 -14.66 21.26
CA PRO A 135 -12.23 -16.08 20.99
C PRO A 135 -13.17 -16.68 22.04
N GLY A 136 -13.91 -17.73 21.65
CA GLY A 136 -14.69 -18.52 22.59
C GLY A 136 -13.82 -19.25 23.63
N TRP A 137 -12.50 -19.28 23.39
CA TRP A 137 -11.50 -19.87 24.25
C TRP A 137 -11.32 -19.10 25.55
N LEU A 138 -11.64 -19.75 26.68
CA LEU A 138 -11.54 -19.21 28.03
C LEU A 138 -10.32 -19.77 28.80
N GLY A 139 -9.42 -20.48 28.12
CA GLY A 139 -8.24 -21.11 28.72
C GLY A 139 -8.35 -22.63 28.86
N GLU A 140 -9.39 -23.25 28.32
CA GLU A 140 -9.51 -24.71 28.23
C GLU A 140 -8.35 -25.34 27.44
N GLY A 141 -8.06 -26.62 27.68
CA GLY A 141 -7.06 -27.33 26.88
C GLY A 141 -7.47 -27.39 25.41
N LEU A 142 -6.48 -27.32 24.50
CA LEU A 142 -6.72 -27.55 23.07
C LEU A 142 -7.35 -28.93 22.87
N ASP A 143 -8.52 -28.99 22.24
CA ASP A 143 -9.10 -30.26 21.80
C ASP A 143 -8.31 -30.80 20.61
N VAL A 144 -7.34 -31.66 20.93
CA VAL A 144 -6.45 -32.30 19.94
C VAL A 144 -7.25 -33.21 19.01
N GLY A 145 -8.35 -33.83 19.47
CA GLY A 145 -9.21 -34.68 18.66
C GLY A 145 -9.94 -33.88 17.60
N TYR A 146 -10.62 -32.79 18.00
CA TYR A 146 -11.25 -31.86 17.06
C TYR A 146 -10.24 -31.23 16.10
N ALA A 147 -9.07 -30.82 16.60
CA ALA A 147 -8.02 -30.22 15.77
C ALA A 147 -7.51 -31.20 14.69
N ILE A 148 -7.33 -32.48 15.03
CA ILE A 148 -7.02 -33.53 14.05
C ILE A 148 -8.20 -33.69 13.08
N ASP A 149 -9.43 -33.73 13.56
CA ASP A 149 -10.60 -33.93 12.70
C ASP A 149 -10.85 -32.78 11.71
N VAL A 150 -10.50 -31.54 12.04
CA VAL A 150 -10.70 -30.39 11.13
C VAL A 150 -9.49 -30.06 10.26
N LEU A 151 -8.27 -30.35 10.72
CA LEU A 151 -7.04 -29.98 10.01
C LEU A 151 -6.38 -31.17 9.31
N HIS A 152 -6.71 -32.40 9.68
CA HIS A 152 -6.09 -33.58 9.08
C HIS A 152 -6.79 -33.94 7.74
N PRO A 153 -6.05 -34.06 6.63
CA PRO A 153 -6.62 -34.34 5.31
C PRO A 153 -7.49 -35.61 5.24
N LEU A 154 -7.26 -36.58 6.12
CA LEU A 154 -8.01 -37.85 6.17
C LEU A 154 -9.32 -37.77 6.97
N ALA A 155 -9.57 -36.70 7.73
CA ALA A 155 -10.74 -36.62 8.60
C ALA A 155 -12.06 -36.37 7.84
N MET A 156 -11.99 -35.84 6.61
CA MET A 156 -13.13 -35.70 5.70
C MET A 156 -13.72 -37.07 5.26
N VAL A 157 -13.03 -38.18 5.50
CA VAL A 157 -13.41 -39.52 4.99
C VAL A 157 -14.31 -40.29 5.97
N SER A 158 -14.53 -39.82 7.20
CA SER A 158 -15.20 -40.60 8.26
C SER A 158 -16.58 -40.08 8.70
N SER A 159 -17.28 -39.28 7.88
CA SER A 159 -18.62 -38.76 8.20
C SER A 159 -19.77 -39.72 7.83
N SER A 160 -19.60 -41.03 8.03
CA SER A 160 -20.74 -41.96 8.05
C SER A 160 -20.83 -42.67 9.41
N GLY A 161 -21.69 -42.14 10.27
CA GLY A 161 -22.22 -42.86 11.43
C GLY A 161 -21.48 -42.61 12.74
N ARG A 162 -21.83 -41.50 13.41
CA ARG A 162 -21.91 -41.57 14.87
C ARG A 162 -23.05 -40.70 15.40
N ASP A 163 -23.97 -41.40 16.04
CA ASP A 163 -25.24 -40.97 16.61
C ASP A 163 -25.03 -39.91 17.70
N ARG A 164 -25.87 -38.85 17.68
CA ARG A 164 -25.87 -37.77 18.67
C ARG A 164 -26.50 -38.30 19.95
N ARG A 165 -25.70 -38.82 20.89
CA ARG A 165 -26.18 -39.03 22.25
C ARG A 165 -26.11 -37.72 23.03
N GLU A 166 -27.28 -37.16 23.26
CA GLU A 166 -27.57 -36.18 24.31
C GLU A 166 -27.10 -36.74 25.66
N GLY A 167 -26.19 -36.03 26.31
CA GLY A 167 -25.75 -36.31 27.68
C GLY A 167 -25.90 -35.06 28.51
N GLY A 168 -27.06 -34.93 29.17
CA GLY A 168 -27.26 -33.95 30.23
C GLY A 168 -26.32 -34.18 31.41
N HIS A 169 -26.11 -33.15 32.20
CA HIS A 169 -25.45 -33.24 33.50
C HIS A 169 -26.28 -32.48 34.56
N PRO A 170 -26.27 -32.96 35.82
CA PRO A 170 -27.04 -32.42 36.95
C PRO A 170 -26.58 -31.03 37.41
#